data_AF-A0A8T7JXE3-F1
#
_entry.id   AF-A0A8T7JXE3-F1
#
_cell.length_a   1.000
_cell.length_b   1.000
_cell.length_c   1.000
_cell.angle_alpha   90.00
_cell.angle_beta   90.00
_cell.angle_gamma   90.00
#
_symmetry.space_group_name_H-M   'P 1'
#
loop_
_entity.id
_entity.type
_entity.pdbx_description
1 polymer ?
#
loop_
_entity_poly.entity_id
_entity_poly.type
_entity_poly.pdbx_seq_one_letter_code
_entity_poly.pdbx_strand_id
1 'polypeptide(L)'
;MLLFAASLLIALLVPVIFLILLRTFDLHKTAKFNRNIFTLICGLGAYAIAAQVNPLIADLGDLPRLQVVRVVAPIVEEIIKSVILIYLVRRADFNYVVDGALYGFGVGIGFALVENVEYLGRASADVVLLLAVARVFSTNLMHATGSGLIGTALAYHRGATNKRLGLLVIFGGYIFAILFHAIFNTLVNMNILLFFAIGYGAAGAALIWFVIRKGMEAQKAWVGEKLGMEDRVTKEETRAVTSIEKMVETLIQPFQERFGEDKVSLVKDLMYKQAEMGIKRKLLEVTPSPTKRKEVEEIIQSLYLEMENLRKQIGMYPMMFVREVYLAHEMRLWDVLQVRIAESGTGQKGGGVWDMTTARIRQSKPRGEDPS
;
A
#
# COMPACT_ATOMS: atom_id res chain seq x y z
N MET A 1 28.05 -16.11 28.35
CA MET A 1 28.38 -15.34 27.13
C MET A 1 27.77 -15.96 25.87
N LEU A 2 27.95 -17.26 25.59
CA LEU A 2 27.40 -17.92 24.40
C LEU A 2 25.86 -17.91 24.32
N LEU A 3 25.16 -18.20 25.43
CA LEU A 3 23.69 -18.13 25.48
C LEU A 3 23.16 -16.72 25.20
N PHE A 4 23.82 -15.68 25.71
CA PHE A 4 23.43 -14.29 25.47
C PHE A 4 23.60 -13.91 23.99
N ALA A 5 24.72 -14.27 23.38
CA ALA A 5 24.96 -14.04 21.95
C ALA A 5 23.94 -14.76 21.06
N ALA A 6 23.62 -16.03 21.36
CA ALA A 6 22.59 -16.78 20.67
C ALA A 6 21.20 -16.14 20.84
N SER A 7 20.88 -15.66 22.04
CA SER A 7 19.62 -14.99 22.36
C SER A 7 19.45 -13.70 21.56
N LEU A 8 20.50 -12.87 21.48
CA LEU A 8 20.52 -11.67 20.63
C LEU A 8 20.34 -12.02 19.16
N LEU A 9 21.03 -13.05 18.66
CA LEU A 9 20.92 -13.47 17.27
C LEU A 9 19.50 -13.91 16.93
N ILE A 10 18.84 -14.68 17.81
CA ILE A 10 17.44 -15.09 17.65
C ILE A 10 16.51 -13.87 17.65
N ALA A 11 16.65 -13.00 18.65
CA ALA A 11 15.78 -11.84 18.83
C ALA A 11 15.93 -10.78 17.73
N LEU A 12 17.06 -10.79 17.01
CA LEU A 12 17.33 -9.83 15.93
C LEU A 12 17.10 -10.42 14.53
N LEU A 13 17.53 -11.65 14.26
CA LEU A 13 17.45 -12.22 12.91
C LEU A 13 16.06 -12.79 12.59
N VAL A 14 15.44 -13.53 13.51
CA VAL A 14 14.14 -14.18 13.24
C VAL A 14 13.06 -13.17 12.83
N PRO A 15 12.93 -11.99 13.46
CA PRO A 15 11.90 -11.01 13.09
C PRO A 15 12.16 -10.37 11.72
N VAL A 16 13.44 -10.16 11.38
CA VAL A 16 13.83 -9.63 10.06
C VAL A 16 13.56 -10.67 8.98
N ILE A 17 13.88 -11.94 9.24
CA ILE A 17 13.55 -13.06 8.34
C ILE A 17 12.03 -13.16 8.17
N PHE A 18 11.27 -13.06 9.26
CA PHE A 18 9.81 -13.07 9.19
C PHE A 18 9.25 -11.92 8.35
N LEU A 19 9.79 -10.70 8.48
CA LEU A 19 9.42 -9.57 7.63
C LEU A 19 9.73 -9.82 6.14
N ILE A 20 10.86 -10.45 5.84
CA ILE A 20 11.24 -10.84 4.46
C ILE A 20 10.29 -11.91 3.92
N LEU A 21 9.97 -12.93 4.72
CA LEU A 21 9.04 -14.00 4.34
C LEU A 21 7.62 -13.46 4.14
N LEU A 22 7.13 -12.61 5.04
CA LEU A 22 5.81 -11.99 4.91
C LEU A 22 5.67 -11.21 3.60
N ARG A 23 6.78 -10.64 3.09
CA ARG A 23 6.84 -10.00 1.78
C ARG A 23 6.84 -10.98 0.60
N THR A 24 7.33 -12.21 0.76
CA THR A 24 7.14 -13.24 -0.28
C THR A 24 5.68 -13.65 -0.45
N PHE A 25 4.85 -13.46 0.58
CA PHE A 25 3.39 -13.62 0.52
C PHE A 25 2.64 -12.35 0.06
N ASP A 26 3.33 -11.24 -0.20
CA ASP A 26 2.75 -10.09 -0.91
C ASP A 26 2.56 -10.48 -2.38
N LEU A 27 1.41 -11.13 -2.64
CA LEU A 27 0.97 -11.63 -3.93
C LEU A 27 0.98 -10.58 -5.04
N HIS A 28 1.08 -9.29 -4.71
CA HIS A 28 1.01 -8.18 -5.66
C HIS A 28 2.30 -7.36 -5.75
N LYS A 29 3.37 -7.70 -5.01
CA LYS A 29 4.66 -6.96 -4.95
C LYS A 29 4.49 -5.45 -4.87
N THR A 30 3.45 -5.00 -4.16
CA THR A 30 3.02 -3.59 -4.18
C THR A 30 3.95 -2.72 -3.34
N ALA A 31 4.48 -3.27 -2.25
CA ALA A 31 5.40 -2.58 -1.38
C ALA A 31 6.86 -2.62 -1.90
N LYS A 32 7.40 -1.44 -2.20
CA LYS A 32 8.83 -1.26 -2.56
C LYS A 32 9.77 -1.76 -1.45
N PHE A 33 10.73 -2.62 -1.79
CA PHE A 33 11.70 -3.21 -0.85
C PHE A 33 12.47 -2.18 -0.03
N ASN A 34 12.97 -1.15 -0.70
CA ASN A 34 13.73 -0.09 -0.06
C ASN A 34 12.91 0.65 1.01
N ARG A 35 11.57 0.71 0.86
CA ARG A 35 10.70 1.35 1.84
C ARG A 35 10.49 0.51 3.09
N ASN A 36 10.44 -0.82 2.97
CA ASN A 36 10.35 -1.69 4.14
C ASN A 36 11.63 -1.66 4.97
N ILE A 37 12.80 -1.62 4.33
CA ILE A 37 14.07 -1.44 5.06
C ILE A 37 14.09 -0.06 5.71
N PHE A 38 13.67 0.97 4.99
CA PHE A 38 13.61 2.32 5.53
C PHE A 38 12.67 2.42 6.74
N THR A 39 11.49 1.80 6.69
CA THR A 39 10.55 1.79 7.83
C THR A 39 11.11 1.02 9.02
N LEU A 40 11.83 -0.09 8.79
CA LEU A 40 12.54 -0.80 9.84
C LEU A 40 13.58 0.11 10.52
N ILE A 41 14.40 0.83 9.75
CA ILE A 41 15.39 1.78 10.28
C ILE A 41 14.69 2.91 11.05
N CYS A 42 13.59 3.46 10.53
CA CYS A 42 12.80 4.45 11.25
C CYS A 42 12.23 3.89 12.56
N GLY A 43 11.88 2.60 12.63
CA GLY A 43 11.49 1.92 13.87
C GLY A 43 12.59 1.91 14.92
N LEU A 44 13.84 1.65 14.52
CA LEU A 44 15.00 1.75 15.42
C LEU A 44 15.12 3.18 15.99
N GLY A 45 14.99 4.19 15.12
CA GLY A 45 15.01 5.60 15.52
C GLY A 45 13.83 5.99 16.42
N ALA A 46 12.63 5.46 16.16
CA ALA A 46 11.45 5.68 16.99
C ALA A 46 11.65 5.16 18.41
N TYR A 47 12.30 4.00 18.57
CA TYR A 47 12.67 3.49 19.89
C TYR A 47 13.67 4.43 20.60
N ALA A 48 14.71 4.86 19.90
CA ALA A 48 15.71 5.77 20.46
C ALA A 48 15.08 7.07 20.97
N ILE A 49 14.10 7.62 20.24
CA ILE A 49 13.35 8.81 20.68
C ILE A 49 12.49 8.48 21.91
N ALA A 50 11.71 7.39 21.86
CA ALA A 50 10.85 6.98 22.96
C ALA A 50 11.62 6.70 24.25
N ALA A 51 12.81 6.11 24.15
CA ALA A 51 13.71 5.83 25.28
C ALA A 51 14.17 7.11 26.01
N GLN A 52 14.20 8.26 25.32
CA GLN A 52 14.50 9.56 25.93
C GLN A 52 13.23 10.25 26.44
N VAL A 53 12.12 10.16 25.70
CA VAL A 53 10.87 10.86 26.01
C VAL A 53 10.15 10.25 27.22
N ASN A 54 10.06 8.92 27.30
CA ASN A 54 9.29 8.24 28.34
C ASN A 54 9.82 8.51 29.76
N PRO A 55 11.15 8.44 30.05
CA PRO A 55 11.69 8.82 31.35
C PRO A 55 11.46 10.29 31.68
N LEU A 56 11.61 11.19 30.71
CA LEU A 56 11.38 12.63 30.90
C LEU A 56 9.94 12.92 31.34
N ILE A 57 8.96 12.23 30.75
CA ILE A 57 7.55 12.34 31.16
C ILE A 57 7.35 11.78 32.58
N ALA A 58 8.04 10.69 32.93
CA ALA A 58 7.99 10.12 34.28
C ALA A 58 8.48 11.15 35.31
N ASP A 59 9.62 11.77 35.06
CA ASP A 59 10.28 12.71 35.96
C ASP A 59 9.49 14.02 36.10
N LEU A 60 8.97 14.57 34.99
CA LEU A 60 8.18 15.81 35.00
C LEU A 60 6.79 15.63 35.62
N GLY A 61 6.18 14.46 35.44
CA GLY A 61 4.85 14.16 35.92
C GLY A 61 4.80 13.56 37.33
N ASP A 62 5.96 13.32 37.96
CA ASP A 62 6.12 12.56 39.20
C ASP A 62 5.33 11.23 39.17
N LEU A 63 5.39 10.55 38.02
CA LEU A 63 4.62 9.34 37.77
C LEU A 63 5.42 8.10 38.15
N PRO A 64 4.80 7.10 38.82
CA PRO A 64 5.44 5.82 39.04
C PRO A 64 5.88 5.19 37.71
N ARG A 65 7.14 4.74 37.65
CA ARG A 65 7.72 4.12 36.44
C ARG A 65 6.84 3.01 35.84
N LEU A 66 6.18 2.24 36.70
CA LEU A 66 5.28 1.17 36.29
C LEU A 66 4.02 1.70 35.57
N GLN A 67 3.47 2.83 36.01
CA GLN A 67 2.34 3.49 35.35
C GLN A 67 2.75 4.03 33.98
N VAL A 68 3.96 4.59 33.89
CA VAL A 68 4.50 5.07 32.61
C VAL A 68 4.63 3.92 31.63
N VAL A 69 5.28 2.82 32.01
CA VAL A 69 5.47 1.64 31.13
C VAL A 69 4.15 1.02 30.69
N ARG A 70 3.13 0.99 31.55
CA ARG A 70 1.84 0.35 31.25
C ARG A 70 0.88 1.22 30.46
N VAL A 71 0.96 2.54 30.58
CA VAL A 71 -0.07 3.44 30.03
C VAL A 71 0.52 4.53 29.15
N VAL A 72 1.47 5.30 29.67
CA VAL A 72 2.01 6.48 28.97
C VAL A 72 2.91 6.07 27.79
N ALA A 73 3.81 5.13 28.02
CA ALA A 73 4.76 4.65 27.02
C ALA A 73 4.05 4.09 25.78
N PRO A 74 3.03 3.21 25.87
CA PRO A 74 2.24 2.78 24.71
C PRO A 74 1.69 3.94 23.87
N ILE A 75 1.16 5.00 24.50
CA ILE A 75 0.63 6.17 23.80
C ILE A 75 1.75 6.87 23.03
N VAL A 76 2.84 7.20 23.72
CA VAL A 76 3.98 7.93 23.16
C VAL A 76 4.64 7.15 22.04
N GLU A 77 4.84 5.85 22.24
CA GLU A 77 5.53 4.97 21.30
C GLU A 77 4.73 4.77 20.01
N GLU A 78 3.43 4.51 20.09
CA GLU A 78 2.60 4.38 18.88
C GLU A 78 2.52 5.70 18.10
N ILE A 79 2.50 6.85 18.78
CA ILE A 79 2.55 8.17 18.13
C ILE A 79 3.90 8.41 17.44
N ILE A 80 5.02 8.10 18.09
CA ILE A 80 6.35 8.30 17.48
C ILE A 80 6.51 7.36 16.26
N LYS A 81 6.14 6.08 16.39
CA LYS A 81 6.19 5.11 15.29
C LYS A 81 5.35 5.57 14.09
N SER A 82 4.21 6.20 14.33
CA SER A 82 3.30 6.59 13.23
C SER A 82 3.80 7.77 12.40
N VAL A 83 4.73 8.59 12.89
CA VAL A 83 5.25 9.77 12.18
C VAL A 83 5.75 9.41 10.78
N ILE A 84 6.51 8.34 10.64
CA ILE A 84 7.00 7.89 9.34
C ILE A 84 5.87 7.37 8.44
N LEU A 85 4.84 6.72 9.01
CA LEU A 85 3.69 6.23 8.26
C LEU A 85 2.85 7.39 7.72
N ILE A 86 2.67 8.44 8.53
CA ILE A 86 2.02 9.71 8.16
C ILE A 86 2.78 10.38 7.00
N TYR A 87 4.12 10.31 7.00
CA TYR A 87 4.93 10.80 5.87
C TYR A 87 4.73 9.95 4.62
N LEU A 88 4.88 8.62 4.72
CA LEU A 88 4.80 7.70 3.57
C LEU A 88 3.42 7.72 2.91
N VAL A 89 2.34 7.74 3.69
CA VAL A 89 0.96 7.77 3.17
C VAL A 89 0.63 9.06 2.43
N ARG A 90 1.47 10.10 2.49
CA ARG A 90 1.30 11.34 1.71
C ARG A 90 2.02 11.32 0.37
N ARG A 91 2.91 10.35 0.13
CA ARG A 91 3.73 10.26 -1.09
C ARG A 91 2.91 9.85 -2.31
N ALA A 92 3.19 10.40 -3.48
CA ALA A 92 2.42 10.11 -4.70
C ALA A 92 2.43 8.62 -5.09
N ASP A 93 3.51 7.89 -4.79
CA ASP A 93 3.69 6.47 -5.10
C ASP A 93 3.20 5.50 -4.00
N PHE A 94 2.53 6.00 -2.96
CA PHE A 94 1.81 5.15 -2.01
C PHE A 94 0.44 4.81 -2.59
N ASN A 95 0.18 3.53 -2.83
CA ASN A 95 -0.92 3.10 -3.68
C ASN A 95 -2.01 2.35 -2.92
N TYR A 96 -1.65 1.54 -1.93
CA TYR A 96 -2.56 0.52 -1.42
C TYR A 96 -2.67 0.49 0.11
N VAL A 97 -3.81 -0.02 0.59
CA VAL A 97 -4.06 -0.22 2.03
C VAL A 97 -3.06 -1.23 2.61
N VAL A 98 -2.72 -2.24 1.83
CA VAL A 98 -1.73 -3.27 2.17
C VAL A 98 -0.34 -2.67 2.37
N ASP A 99 0.07 -1.68 1.56
CA ASP A 99 1.34 -0.98 1.74
C ASP A 99 1.44 -0.34 3.12
N GLY A 100 0.32 0.22 3.61
CA GLY A 100 0.22 0.80 4.95
C GLY A 100 0.46 -0.22 6.04
N ALA A 101 -0.16 -1.39 5.93
CA ALA A 101 0.04 -2.50 6.85
C ALA A 101 1.50 -2.98 6.86
N LEU A 102 2.10 -3.19 5.68
CA LEU A 102 3.46 -3.68 5.53
C LEU A 102 4.51 -2.68 6.04
N TYR A 103 4.33 -1.40 5.74
CA TYR A 103 5.21 -0.33 6.24
C TYR A 103 5.09 -0.20 7.75
N GLY A 104 3.87 -0.24 8.30
CA GLY A 104 3.63 -0.25 9.74
C GLY A 104 4.26 -1.45 10.43
N PHE A 105 4.14 -2.65 9.83
CA PHE A 105 4.79 -3.86 10.32
C PHE A 105 6.31 -3.69 10.40
N GLY A 106 6.92 -3.10 9.36
CA GLY A 106 8.35 -2.78 9.35
C GLY A 106 8.77 -1.84 10.48
N VAL A 107 8.03 -0.75 10.73
CA VAL A 107 8.30 0.17 11.85
C VAL A 107 8.21 -0.56 13.19
N GLY A 108 7.16 -1.34 13.41
CA GLY A 108 6.95 -2.06 14.66
C GLY A 108 8.03 -3.11 14.93
N ILE A 109 8.45 -3.87 13.91
CA ILE A 109 9.59 -4.80 14.02
C ILE A 109 10.87 -4.03 14.35
N GLY A 110 11.17 -2.96 13.62
CA GLY A 110 12.33 -2.12 13.90
C GLY A 110 12.37 -1.63 15.35
N PHE A 111 11.25 -1.12 15.85
CA PHE A 111 11.16 -0.68 17.24
C PHE A 111 11.44 -1.81 18.23
N ALA A 112 10.83 -2.98 18.00
CA ALA A 112 10.96 -4.13 18.88
C ALA A 112 12.39 -4.71 18.90
N LEU A 113 13.17 -4.57 17.81
CA LEU A 113 14.57 -5.02 17.78
C LEU A 113 15.42 -4.35 18.86
N VAL A 114 15.34 -3.02 18.98
CA VAL A 114 16.13 -2.29 19.99
C VAL A 114 15.60 -2.57 21.40
N GLU A 115 14.28 -2.64 21.55
CA GLU A 115 13.66 -3.02 22.82
C GLU A 115 14.12 -4.41 23.27
N ASN A 116 14.21 -5.38 22.37
CA ASN A 116 14.69 -6.72 22.69
C ASN A 116 16.13 -6.71 23.21
N VAL A 117 17.01 -5.91 22.62
CA VAL A 117 18.39 -5.77 23.10
C VAL A 117 18.39 -5.27 24.55
N GLU A 118 17.56 -4.27 24.83
CA GLU A 118 17.46 -3.68 26.16
C GLU A 118 16.94 -4.69 27.21
N TYR A 119 15.87 -5.43 26.89
CA TYR A 119 15.30 -6.42 27.80
C TYR A 119 16.22 -7.63 27.99
N LEU A 120 16.86 -8.13 26.94
CA LEU A 120 17.80 -9.24 27.04
C LEU A 120 19.06 -8.84 27.81
N GLY A 121 19.53 -7.60 27.68
CA GLY A 121 20.67 -7.07 28.43
C GLY A 121 20.45 -7.02 29.95
N ARG A 122 19.18 -7.00 30.40
CA ARG A 122 18.81 -7.04 31.82
C ARG A 122 18.40 -8.43 32.31
N ALA A 123 18.30 -9.41 31.42
CA ALA A 123 17.87 -10.75 31.76
C ALA A 123 19.01 -11.56 32.39
N SER A 124 18.65 -12.42 33.33
CA SER A 124 19.60 -13.39 33.90
C SER A 124 19.94 -14.49 32.88
N ALA A 125 21.14 -15.06 33.01
CA ALA A 125 21.69 -15.99 32.03
C ALA A 125 20.89 -17.30 31.87
N ASP A 126 20.15 -17.69 32.91
CA ASP A 126 19.30 -18.88 32.98
C ASP A 126 18.00 -18.73 32.19
N VAL A 127 17.48 -17.51 32.00
CA VAL A 127 16.20 -17.27 31.31
C VAL A 127 16.35 -16.53 29.97
N VAL A 128 17.52 -15.96 29.67
CA VAL A 128 17.72 -15.08 28.51
C VAL A 128 17.34 -15.71 27.17
N LEU A 129 17.61 -17.01 26.99
CA LEU A 129 17.27 -17.72 25.75
C LEU A 129 15.76 -17.90 25.61
N LEU A 130 15.09 -18.32 26.68
CA LEU A 130 13.64 -18.48 26.70
C LEU A 130 12.95 -17.13 26.48
N LEU A 131 13.45 -16.08 27.12
CA LEU A 131 12.95 -14.72 26.95
C LEU A 131 13.11 -14.24 25.49
N ALA A 132 14.25 -14.50 24.85
CA ALA A 132 14.47 -14.12 23.45
C ALA A 132 13.45 -14.79 22.52
N VAL A 133 13.24 -16.10 22.65
CA VAL A 133 12.24 -16.83 21.87
C VAL A 133 10.84 -16.30 22.13
N ALA A 134 10.47 -16.12 23.41
CA ALA A 134 9.15 -15.61 23.76
C ALA A 134 8.89 -14.22 23.15
N ARG A 135 9.87 -13.32 23.20
CA ARG A 135 9.74 -11.95 22.66
C ARG A 135 9.59 -11.92 21.13
N VAL A 136 10.20 -12.87 20.42
CA VAL A 136 10.00 -13.03 18.96
C VAL A 136 8.53 -13.27 18.60
N PHE A 137 7.84 -14.13 19.37
CA PHE A 137 6.44 -14.48 19.10
C PHE A 137 5.42 -13.66 19.90
N SER A 138 5.87 -12.74 20.76
CA SER A 138 5.00 -11.89 21.57
C SER A 138 5.24 -10.42 21.23
N THR A 139 6.25 -9.80 21.84
CA THR A 139 6.56 -8.37 21.74
C THR A 139 6.72 -7.90 20.30
N ASN A 140 7.45 -8.64 19.46
CA ASN A 140 7.65 -8.24 18.06
C ASN A 140 6.34 -8.23 17.27
N LEU A 141 5.51 -9.26 17.44
CA LEU A 141 4.22 -9.34 16.78
C LEU A 141 3.25 -8.29 17.32
N MET A 142 3.30 -7.98 18.61
CA MET A 142 2.51 -6.92 19.23
C MET A 142 2.82 -5.55 18.61
N HIS A 143 4.10 -5.14 18.60
CA HIS A 143 4.52 -3.86 18.00
C HIS A 143 4.21 -3.80 16.52
N ALA A 144 4.47 -4.89 15.78
CA ALA A 144 4.20 -4.97 14.36
C ALA A 144 2.69 -4.89 14.04
N THR A 145 1.84 -5.48 14.88
CA THR A 145 0.38 -5.40 14.76
C THR A 145 -0.12 -3.98 15.01
N GLY A 146 0.30 -3.35 16.12
CA GLY A 146 -0.14 -1.99 16.47
C GLY A 146 0.21 -0.98 15.37
N SER A 147 1.47 -0.94 14.97
CA SER A 147 1.94 -0.05 13.89
C SER A 147 1.36 -0.42 12.53
N GLY A 148 1.17 -1.71 12.24
CA GLY A 148 0.50 -2.18 11.02
C GLY A 148 -0.95 -1.72 10.91
N LEU A 149 -1.71 -1.73 12.01
CA LEU A 149 -3.09 -1.26 12.05
C LEU A 149 -3.17 0.27 11.88
N ILE A 150 -2.28 1.03 12.51
CA ILE A 150 -2.19 2.49 12.29
C ILE A 150 -1.88 2.78 10.81
N GLY A 151 -0.89 2.08 10.24
CA GLY A 151 -0.53 2.23 8.83
C GLY A 151 -1.69 1.90 7.88
N THR A 152 -2.43 0.82 8.16
CA THR A 152 -3.63 0.42 7.41
C THR A 152 -4.71 1.51 7.49
N ALA A 153 -4.97 2.04 8.69
CA ALA A 153 -6.01 3.06 8.91
C ALA A 153 -5.68 4.37 8.18
N LEU A 154 -4.42 4.80 8.22
CA LEU A 154 -3.92 5.95 7.47
C LEU A 154 -4.10 5.74 5.95
N ALA A 155 -3.75 4.55 5.45
CA ALA A 155 -3.87 4.21 4.05
C ALA A 155 -5.32 4.17 3.57
N TYR A 156 -6.22 3.60 4.39
CA TYR A 156 -7.66 3.60 4.13
C TYR A 156 -8.21 5.03 3.99
N HIS A 157 -7.87 5.93 4.91
CA HIS A 157 -8.35 7.31 4.89
C HIS A 157 -7.93 8.07 3.61
N ARG A 158 -6.73 7.78 3.08
CA ARG A 158 -6.24 8.38 1.82
C ARG A 158 -7.22 8.11 0.67
N GLY A 159 -7.65 6.86 0.52
CA GLY A 159 -8.57 6.42 -0.52
C GLY A 159 -10.06 6.62 -0.21
N ALA A 160 -10.43 6.91 1.04
CA ALA A 160 -11.83 7.01 1.45
C ALA A 160 -12.58 8.16 0.75
N THR A 161 -13.76 7.85 0.20
CA THR A 161 -14.71 8.84 -0.35
C THR A 161 -15.37 9.64 0.77
N ASN A 162 -15.80 8.95 1.84
CA ASN A 162 -16.29 9.58 3.06
C ASN A 162 -15.12 9.91 4.00
N LYS A 163 -14.68 11.17 3.99
CA LYS A 163 -13.55 11.62 4.82
C LYS A 163 -13.83 11.54 6.32
N ARG A 164 -15.09 11.70 6.76
CA ARG A 164 -15.45 11.55 8.19
C ARG A 164 -15.27 10.11 8.66
N LEU A 165 -15.76 9.15 7.88
CA LEU A 165 -15.55 7.72 8.16
C LEU A 165 -14.05 7.39 8.18
N GLY A 166 -13.28 7.89 7.21
CA GLY A 166 -11.84 7.68 7.18
C GLY A 166 -11.13 8.23 8.44
N LEU A 167 -11.55 9.38 8.97
CA LEU A 167 -11.00 9.91 10.23
C LEU A 167 -11.35 9.02 11.43
N LEU A 168 -12.59 8.52 11.52
CA LEU A 168 -12.98 7.57 12.56
C LEU A 168 -12.15 6.29 12.52
N VAL A 169 -11.82 5.80 11.32
CA VAL A 169 -10.93 4.64 11.15
C VAL A 169 -9.51 4.95 11.65
N ILE A 170 -8.98 6.14 11.39
CA ILE A 170 -7.68 6.56 11.96
C ILE A 170 -7.73 6.56 13.49
N PHE A 171 -8.72 7.23 14.09
CA PHE A 171 -8.86 7.29 15.55
C PHE A 171 -9.03 5.88 16.15
N GLY A 172 -9.87 5.04 15.55
CA GLY A 172 -10.05 3.66 15.96
C GLY A 172 -8.76 2.85 15.88
N GLY A 173 -7.96 3.04 14.81
CA GLY A 173 -6.66 2.40 14.65
C GLY A 173 -5.67 2.78 15.76
N TYR A 174 -5.56 4.07 16.09
CA TYR A 174 -4.71 4.52 17.21
C TYR A 174 -5.19 4.01 18.55
N ILE A 175 -6.48 4.16 18.86
CA ILE A 175 -7.06 3.71 20.14
C ILE A 175 -6.81 2.22 20.31
N PHE A 176 -7.09 1.42 19.27
CA PHE A 176 -6.84 -0.01 19.32
C PHE A 176 -5.36 -0.32 19.53
N ALA A 177 -4.45 0.25 18.73
CA ALA A 177 -3.01 -0.01 18.83
C ALA A 177 -2.46 0.33 20.22
N ILE A 178 -2.83 1.49 20.76
CA ILE A 178 -2.43 1.95 22.09
C ILE A 178 -2.96 1.02 23.18
N LEU A 179 -4.25 0.66 23.13
CA LEU A 179 -4.85 -0.23 24.13
C LEU A 179 -4.28 -1.64 24.03
N PHE A 180 -4.07 -2.15 22.82
CA PHE A 180 -3.48 -3.46 22.57
C PHE A 180 -2.07 -3.54 23.15
N HIS A 181 -1.27 -2.49 22.94
CA HIS A 181 0.07 -2.37 23.52
C HIS A 181 0.03 -2.21 25.05
N ALA A 182 -0.82 -1.33 25.59
CA ALA A 182 -0.96 -1.12 27.03
C ALA A 182 -1.40 -2.40 27.78
N ILE A 183 -2.34 -3.16 27.21
CA ILE A 183 -2.75 -4.47 27.73
C ILE A 183 -1.57 -5.43 27.70
N PHE A 184 -0.86 -5.54 26.59
CA PHE A 184 0.32 -6.41 26.50
C PHE A 184 1.37 -6.08 27.56
N ASN A 185 1.73 -4.80 27.71
CA ASN A 185 2.67 -4.35 28.72
C ASN A 185 2.17 -4.67 30.12
N THR A 186 0.88 -4.47 30.40
CA THR A 186 0.29 -4.81 31.70
C THR A 186 0.39 -6.31 31.98
N LEU A 187 0.05 -7.16 31.01
CA LEU A 187 0.09 -8.62 31.15
C LEU A 187 1.53 -9.11 31.45
N VAL A 188 2.51 -8.63 30.67
CA VAL A 188 3.92 -9.01 30.84
C VAL A 188 4.48 -8.49 32.18
N ASN A 189 4.14 -7.27 32.57
CA ASN A 189 4.59 -6.68 33.85
C ASN A 189 3.85 -7.25 35.08
N MET A 190 2.81 -8.08 34.91
CA MET A 190 2.16 -8.83 35.99
C MET A 190 2.74 -10.25 36.15
N ASN A 191 3.83 -10.58 35.44
CA ASN A 191 4.42 -11.93 35.40
C ASN A 191 3.42 -13.02 34.98
N ILE A 192 2.41 -12.66 34.18
CA ILE A 192 1.52 -13.65 33.59
C ILE A 192 2.34 -14.58 32.69
N LEU A 193 2.01 -15.88 32.72
CA LEU A 193 2.76 -16.95 32.05
C LEU A 193 3.13 -16.57 30.60
N LEU A 194 4.38 -16.81 30.21
CA LEU A 194 4.93 -16.55 28.86
C LEU A 194 4.02 -17.04 27.71
N PHE A 195 3.27 -18.11 27.94
CA PHE A 195 2.29 -18.63 27.00
C PHE A 195 1.19 -17.62 26.62
N PHE A 196 0.72 -16.81 27.56
CA PHE A 196 -0.26 -15.76 27.27
C PHE A 196 0.34 -14.64 26.44
N ALA A 197 1.58 -14.23 26.71
CA ALA A 197 2.25 -13.22 25.91
C ALA A 197 2.43 -13.68 24.46
N ILE A 198 2.84 -14.94 24.25
CA ILE A 198 2.96 -15.56 22.93
C ILE A 198 1.58 -15.65 22.26
N GLY A 199 0.56 -16.12 22.98
CA GLY A 199 -0.82 -16.18 22.48
C GLY A 199 -1.36 -14.80 22.06
N TYR A 200 -1.04 -13.76 22.82
CA TYR A 200 -1.42 -12.38 22.52
C TYR A 200 -0.74 -11.87 21.25
N GLY A 201 0.56 -12.11 21.09
CA GLY A 201 1.29 -11.79 19.86
C GLY A 201 0.75 -12.52 18.64
N ALA A 202 0.48 -13.83 18.78
CA ALA A 202 -0.12 -14.64 17.73
C ALA A 202 -1.53 -14.16 17.33
N ALA A 203 -2.36 -13.77 18.32
CA ALA A 203 -3.67 -13.18 18.06
C ALA A 203 -3.55 -11.85 17.30
N GLY A 204 -2.56 -11.02 17.64
CA GLY A 204 -2.24 -9.80 16.89
C GLY A 204 -1.84 -10.09 15.43
N ALA A 205 -0.95 -11.06 15.23
CA ALA A 205 -0.55 -11.51 13.88
C ALA A 205 -1.74 -12.02 13.05
N ALA A 206 -2.64 -12.81 13.66
CA ALA A 206 -3.86 -13.28 12.99
C ALA A 206 -4.80 -12.11 12.63
N LEU A 207 -4.93 -11.13 13.52
CA LEU A 207 -5.73 -9.93 13.29
C LEU A 207 -5.20 -9.10 12.12
N ILE A 208 -3.90 -8.77 12.11
CA ILE A 208 -3.32 -7.97 11.02
C ILE A 208 -3.38 -8.73 9.69
N TRP A 209 -3.15 -10.05 9.70
CA TRP A 209 -3.32 -10.89 8.51
C TRP A 209 -4.76 -10.83 7.97
N PHE A 210 -5.76 -10.93 8.86
CA PHE A 210 -7.17 -10.80 8.48
C PHE A 210 -7.46 -9.42 7.88
N VAL A 211 -6.96 -8.35 8.48
CA VAL A 211 -7.12 -6.97 7.99
C VAL A 211 -6.44 -6.78 6.63
N ILE A 212 -5.22 -7.30 6.43
CA ILE A 212 -4.52 -7.26 5.15
C ILE A 212 -5.33 -8.00 4.08
N ARG A 213 -5.82 -9.20 4.39
CA ARG A 213 -6.65 -10.01 3.47
C ARG A 213 -7.92 -9.27 3.07
N LYS A 214 -8.63 -8.67 4.04
CA LYS A 214 -9.83 -7.85 3.78
C LYS A 214 -9.51 -6.59 2.98
N GLY A 215 -8.37 -5.95 3.26
CA GLY A 215 -7.87 -4.81 2.50
C GLY A 215 -7.59 -5.15 1.05
N MET A 216 -6.99 -6.32 0.78
CA MET A 216 -6.78 -6.84 -0.57
C MET A 216 -8.12 -7.12 -1.28
N GLU A 217 -9.08 -7.77 -0.61
CA GLU A 217 -10.41 -8.02 -1.16
C GLU A 217 -11.13 -6.71 -1.52
N ALA A 218 -11.10 -5.72 -0.62
CA ALA A 218 -11.70 -4.40 -0.86
C ALA A 218 -10.99 -3.62 -1.97
N GLN A 219 -9.66 -3.72 -2.06
CA GLN A 219 -8.89 -3.13 -3.16
C GLN A 219 -9.24 -3.77 -4.50
N LYS A 220 -9.36 -5.11 -4.56
CA LYS A 220 -9.81 -5.81 -5.77
C LYS A 220 -11.20 -5.33 -6.18
N ALA A 221 -12.13 -5.22 -5.23
CA ALA A 221 -13.48 -4.72 -5.47
C ALA A 221 -13.50 -3.26 -5.94
N TRP A 222 -12.69 -2.38 -5.33
CA TRP A 222 -12.59 -0.96 -5.71
C TRP A 222 -11.98 -0.77 -7.10
N VAL A 223 -10.94 -1.55 -7.44
CA VAL A 223 -10.39 -1.59 -8.79
C VAL A 223 -11.49 -2.05 -9.76
N GLY A 224 -12.26 -3.07 -9.43
CA GLY A 224 -13.41 -3.52 -10.22
C GLY A 224 -14.49 -2.45 -10.39
N GLU A 225 -14.85 -1.73 -9.33
CA GLU A 225 -15.90 -0.69 -9.32
C GLU A 225 -15.46 0.58 -10.06
N LYS A 226 -14.21 1.02 -9.89
CA LYS A 226 -13.66 2.19 -10.57
C LYS A 226 -13.33 1.94 -12.03
N LEU A 227 -12.99 0.71 -12.39
CA LEU A 227 -12.98 0.29 -13.79
C LEU A 227 -14.42 0.18 -14.36
N GLY A 228 -15.44 0.09 -13.51
CA GLY A 228 -16.85 0.02 -13.90
C GLY A 228 -17.60 1.37 -13.90
N MET A 229 -17.00 2.46 -13.41
CA MET A 229 -17.69 3.75 -13.20
C MET A 229 -16.77 4.94 -13.55
N GLU A 230 -16.56 5.17 -14.85
CA GLU A 230 -16.60 6.52 -15.44
C GLU A 230 -16.85 6.43 -16.96
N ASP A 231 -17.99 7.00 -17.34
CA ASP A 231 -18.57 7.24 -18.68
C ASP A 231 -19.09 6.08 -19.56
N ARG A 232 -20.42 5.86 -19.41
CA ARG A 232 -21.41 5.27 -20.32
C ARG A 232 -20.97 4.03 -21.09
N VAL A 233 -20.91 2.93 -20.36
CA VAL A 233 -20.61 1.63 -20.92
C VAL A 233 -21.67 0.63 -20.44
N THR A 234 -22.34 -0.03 -21.40
CA THR A 234 -23.44 -0.96 -21.16
C THR A 234 -22.96 -2.24 -20.46
N LYS A 235 -23.91 -3.00 -19.89
CA LYS A 235 -23.70 -4.28 -19.17
C LYS A 235 -22.79 -5.29 -19.92
N GLU A 236 -22.52 -5.10 -21.21
CA GLU A 236 -21.63 -5.93 -22.02
C GLU A 236 -20.12 -5.74 -21.77
N GLU A 237 -19.63 -4.59 -21.27
CA GLU A 237 -18.18 -4.40 -21.04
C GLU A 237 -17.76 -4.51 -19.56
N THR A 238 -18.70 -4.60 -18.61
CA THR A 238 -18.43 -5.16 -17.27
C THR A 238 -17.87 -6.59 -17.37
N ARG A 239 -18.22 -7.26 -18.47
CA ARG A 239 -17.66 -8.54 -18.91
C ARG A 239 -16.16 -8.44 -19.20
N ALA A 240 -15.63 -7.26 -19.56
CA ALA A 240 -14.23 -7.04 -19.94
C ALA A 240 -13.25 -7.13 -18.73
N VAL A 241 -13.65 -6.67 -17.54
CA VAL A 241 -12.76 -6.65 -16.34
C VAL A 241 -12.89 -7.93 -15.51
N THR A 242 -14.09 -8.51 -15.41
CA THR A 242 -14.19 -9.92 -15.03
C THR A 242 -13.49 -10.80 -16.05
N SER A 243 -13.45 -10.39 -17.32
CA SER A 243 -12.58 -10.99 -18.31
C SER A 243 -11.13 -10.56 -18.21
N ILE A 244 -10.66 -9.69 -17.31
CA ILE A 244 -9.20 -9.53 -17.07
C ILE A 244 -8.74 -10.59 -16.08
N GLU A 245 -9.44 -10.83 -14.98
CA GLU A 245 -9.11 -11.97 -14.08
C GLU A 245 -9.44 -13.31 -14.75
N LYS A 246 -10.61 -13.43 -15.42
CA LYS A 246 -10.87 -14.58 -16.29
C LYS A 246 -9.95 -14.59 -17.51
N MET A 247 -9.58 -13.50 -18.18
CA MET A 247 -8.56 -13.58 -19.24
C MET A 247 -7.26 -14.03 -18.64
N VAL A 248 -6.84 -13.52 -17.50
CA VAL A 248 -5.60 -13.95 -16.86
C VAL A 248 -5.70 -15.44 -16.59
N GLU A 249 -6.75 -15.98 -15.98
CA GLU A 249 -6.90 -17.44 -15.81
C GLU A 249 -7.05 -18.23 -17.12
N THR A 250 -7.83 -17.72 -18.09
CA THR A 250 -8.16 -18.36 -19.37
C THR A 250 -7.04 -18.20 -20.41
N LEU A 251 -6.17 -17.20 -20.26
CA LEU A 251 -4.97 -16.94 -21.05
C LEU A 251 -3.77 -17.58 -20.42
N ILE A 252 -3.68 -17.62 -19.08
CA ILE A 252 -2.57 -18.26 -18.38
C ILE A 252 -2.46 -19.68 -18.85
N GLN A 253 -3.52 -20.49 -18.91
CA GLN A 253 -3.35 -21.88 -19.32
C GLN A 253 -2.78 -22.03 -20.75
N PRO A 254 -3.40 -21.49 -21.81
CA PRO A 254 -2.87 -21.60 -23.17
C PRO A 254 -1.53 -20.89 -23.37
N PHE A 255 -1.29 -19.78 -22.66
CA PHE A 255 -0.03 -19.04 -22.73
C PHE A 255 1.08 -19.75 -21.96
N GLN A 256 0.79 -20.34 -20.79
CA GLN A 256 1.71 -21.10 -19.96
C GLN A 256 2.12 -22.39 -20.67
N GLU A 257 1.17 -23.10 -21.27
CA GLU A 257 1.45 -24.29 -22.10
C GLU A 257 2.39 -23.95 -23.26
N ARG A 258 2.24 -22.78 -23.86
CA ARG A 258 2.99 -22.39 -25.07
C ARG A 258 4.32 -21.68 -24.80
N PHE A 259 4.41 -20.91 -23.73
CA PHE A 259 5.54 -20.00 -23.46
C PHE A 259 6.18 -20.18 -22.09
N GLY A 260 5.66 -21.08 -21.25
CA GLY A 260 6.20 -21.40 -19.94
C GLY A 260 5.79 -20.43 -18.82
N GLU A 261 5.96 -20.88 -17.58
CA GLU A 261 5.55 -20.14 -16.37
C GLU A 261 6.35 -18.84 -16.16
N ASP A 262 7.61 -18.81 -16.60
CA ASP A 262 8.47 -17.62 -16.51
C ASP A 262 7.87 -16.43 -17.27
N LYS A 263 7.33 -16.68 -18.47
CA LYS A 263 6.72 -15.64 -19.31
C LYS A 263 5.38 -15.20 -18.76
N VAL A 264 4.62 -16.11 -18.12
CA VAL A 264 3.35 -15.78 -17.44
C VAL A 264 3.56 -14.73 -16.35
N SER A 265 4.61 -14.91 -15.54
CA SER A 265 4.98 -13.96 -14.48
C SER A 265 5.24 -12.56 -15.05
N LEU A 266 6.00 -12.48 -16.14
CA LEU A 266 6.31 -11.21 -16.81
C LEU A 266 5.08 -10.54 -17.42
N VAL A 267 4.15 -11.31 -18.00
CA VAL A 267 2.89 -10.77 -18.54
C VAL A 267 1.98 -10.27 -17.42
N LYS A 268 1.88 -10.99 -16.30
CA LYS A 268 1.15 -10.50 -15.11
C LYS A 268 1.72 -9.18 -14.62
N ASP A 269 3.05 -9.11 -14.46
CA ASP A 269 3.73 -7.89 -14.03
C ASP A 269 3.46 -6.72 -15.01
N LEU A 270 3.47 -6.98 -16.33
CA LEU A 270 3.13 -5.98 -17.37
C LEU A 270 1.69 -5.47 -17.21
N MET A 271 0.72 -6.36 -17.01
CA MET A 271 -0.69 -6.00 -16.83
C MET A 271 -0.91 -5.18 -15.56
N TYR A 272 -0.29 -5.56 -14.43
CA TYR A 272 -0.35 -4.77 -13.20
C TYR A 272 0.25 -3.38 -13.37
N LYS A 273 1.38 -3.26 -14.07
CA LYS A 273 2.03 -1.98 -14.35
C LYS A 273 1.19 -1.10 -15.28
N GLN A 274 0.51 -1.69 -16.26
CA GLN A 274 -0.43 -0.99 -17.13
C GLN A 274 -1.63 -0.44 -16.35
N ALA A 275 -2.21 -1.24 -15.45
CA ALA A 275 -3.28 -0.79 -14.56
C ALA A 275 -2.82 0.32 -13.62
N GLU A 276 -1.63 0.19 -13.02
CA GLU A 276 -1.01 1.20 -12.16
C GLU A 276 -0.83 2.52 -12.91
N MET A 277 -0.34 2.48 -14.16
CA MET A 277 -0.19 3.66 -15.01
C MET A 277 -1.54 4.33 -15.30
N GLY A 278 -2.60 3.56 -15.56
CA GLY A 278 -3.96 4.09 -15.73
C GLY A 278 -4.44 4.85 -14.50
N ILE A 279 -4.25 4.29 -13.30
CA ILE A 279 -4.59 4.94 -12.03
C ILE A 279 -3.79 6.25 -11.86
N LYS A 280 -2.49 6.25 -12.19
CA LYS A 280 -1.65 7.45 -12.08
C LYS A 280 -2.08 8.56 -13.05
N ARG A 281 -2.47 8.22 -14.28
CA ARG A 281 -3.01 9.18 -15.24
C ARG A 281 -4.28 9.85 -14.72
N LYS A 282 -5.21 9.05 -14.17
CA LYS A 282 -6.41 9.61 -13.55
C LYS A 282 -6.10 10.50 -12.36
N LEU A 283 -5.13 10.10 -11.53
CA LEU A 283 -4.67 10.89 -10.40
C LEU A 283 -4.09 12.25 -10.84
N LEU A 284 -3.41 12.30 -11.99
CA LEU A 284 -2.84 13.53 -12.54
C LEU A 284 -3.93 14.56 -12.90
N GLU A 285 -5.03 14.12 -13.49
CA GLU A 285 -6.19 14.96 -13.85
C GLU A 285 -6.78 15.67 -12.62
N VAL A 286 -6.92 14.94 -11.52
CA VAL A 286 -7.60 15.42 -10.30
C VAL A 286 -6.66 16.06 -9.27
N THR A 287 -5.34 16.04 -9.47
CA THR A 287 -4.37 16.58 -8.51
C THR A 287 -4.14 18.09 -8.72
N PRO A 288 -4.51 18.97 -7.79
CA PRO A 288 -4.39 20.43 -8.00
C PRO A 288 -2.98 21.00 -7.75
N SER A 289 -2.13 20.30 -6.99
CA SER A 289 -0.79 20.79 -6.62
C SER A 289 0.23 20.55 -7.74
N PRO A 290 0.94 21.60 -8.23
CA PRO A 290 1.95 21.45 -9.29
C PRO A 290 3.10 20.50 -8.91
N THR A 291 3.57 20.57 -7.67
CA THR A 291 4.64 19.68 -7.17
C THR A 291 4.21 18.22 -7.16
N LYS A 292 2.98 17.93 -6.71
CA LYS A 292 2.45 16.57 -6.72
C LYS A 292 2.15 16.06 -8.12
N ARG A 293 1.74 16.93 -9.06
CA ARG A 293 1.59 16.56 -10.47
C ARG A 293 2.92 16.11 -11.05
N LYS A 294 4.00 16.86 -10.81
CA LYS A 294 5.35 16.49 -11.25
C LYS A 294 5.79 15.13 -10.70
N GLU A 295 5.56 14.85 -9.40
CA GLU A 295 5.84 13.53 -8.82
C GLU A 295 5.06 12.41 -9.52
N VAL A 296 3.78 12.63 -9.84
CA VAL A 296 2.94 11.65 -10.54
C VAL A 296 3.41 11.44 -11.98
N GLU A 297 3.81 12.49 -12.69
CA GLU A 297 4.38 12.42 -14.04
C GLU A 297 5.68 11.60 -14.07
N GLU A 298 6.59 11.84 -13.12
CA GLU A 298 7.82 11.07 -12.98
C GLU A 298 7.54 9.57 -12.76
N ILE A 299 6.52 9.24 -11.96
CA ILE A 299 6.08 7.84 -11.77
C ILE A 299 5.48 7.26 -13.06
N ILE A 300 4.68 8.02 -13.81
CA ILE A 300 4.12 7.55 -15.10
C ILE A 300 5.26 7.24 -16.07
N GLN A 301 6.28 8.09 -16.13
CA GLN A 301 7.46 7.86 -16.97
C GLN A 301 8.24 6.62 -16.54
N SER A 302 8.44 6.40 -15.23
CA SER A 302 9.12 5.20 -14.74
C SER A 302 8.32 3.93 -15.07
N LEU A 303 7.00 3.95 -14.88
CA LEU A 303 6.10 2.84 -15.23
C LEU A 303 6.16 2.53 -16.72
N TYR A 304 6.17 3.55 -17.58
CA TYR A 304 6.30 3.37 -19.01
C TYR A 304 7.61 2.66 -19.39
N LEU A 305 8.74 3.07 -18.80
CA LEU A 305 10.04 2.44 -19.02
C LEU A 305 10.07 0.99 -18.51
N GLU A 306 9.50 0.72 -17.33
CA GLU A 306 9.37 -0.64 -16.79
C GLU A 306 8.52 -1.54 -17.69
N MET A 307 7.38 -1.04 -18.17
CA MET A 307 6.52 -1.76 -19.11
C MET A 307 7.24 -2.07 -20.42
N GLU A 308 8.03 -1.12 -20.95
CA GLU A 308 8.80 -1.33 -22.17
C GLU A 308 9.91 -2.38 -21.97
N ASN A 309 10.56 -2.37 -20.80
CA ASN A 309 11.53 -3.40 -20.44
C ASN A 309 10.86 -4.79 -20.30
N LEU A 310 9.67 -4.86 -19.69
CA LEU A 310 8.89 -6.10 -19.60
C LEU A 310 8.50 -6.62 -20.99
N ARG A 311 8.03 -5.75 -21.90
CA ARG A 311 7.73 -6.13 -23.30
C ARG A 311 8.95 -6.74 -24.00
N LYS A 312 10.14 -6.16 -23.80
CA LYS A 312 11.40 -6.71 -24.33
C LYS A 312 11.73 -8.08 -23.75
N GLN A 313 11.58 -8.25 -22.43
CA GLN A 313 11.83 -9.53 -21.76
C GLN A 313 10.81 -10.61 -22.14
N ILE A 314 9.54 -10.25 -22.33
CA ILE A 314 8.49 -11.16 -22.82
C ILE A 314 8.83 -11.60 -24.25
N GLY A 315 9.25 -10.66 -25.09
CA GLY A 315 9.63 -10.89 -26.48
C GLY A 315 8.46 -10.72 -27.44
N MET A 316 8.78 -10.56 -28.72
CA MET A 316 7.81 -10.19 -29.76
C MET A 316 6.69 -11.22 -29.94
N TYR A 317 7.03 -12.52 -30.02
CA TYR A 317 6.04 -13.57 -30.29
C TYR A 317 5.04 -13.77 -29.13
N PRO A 318 5.47 -13.88 -27.85
CA PRO A 318 4.50 -13.96 -26.77
C PRO A 318 3.73 -12.63 -26.62
N MET A 319 4.35 -11.48 -26.88
CA MET A 319 3.63 -10.19 -26.90
C MET A 319 2.59 -10.10 -28.02
N MET A 320 2.82 -10.72 -29.19
CA MET A 320 1.80 -10.79 -30.25
C MET A 320 0.62 -11.66 -29.82
N PHE A 321 0.86 -12.77 -29.12
CA PHE A 321 -0.21 -13.59 -28.57
C PHE A 321 -1.01 -12.82 -27.50
N VAL A 322 -0.30 -12.15 -26.58
CA VAL A 322 -0.95 -11.24 -25.63
C VAL A 322 -1.75 -10.20 -26.39
N ARG A 323 -1.18 -9.56 -27.41
CA ARG A 323 -1.82 -8.53 -28.23
C ARG A 323 -3.03 -9.04 -29.02
N GLU A 324 -3.00 -10.24 -29.61
CA GLU A 324 -4.13 -10.79 -30.35
C GLU A 324 -5.30 -11.09 -29.43
N VAL A 325 -5.02 -11.73 -28.29
CA VAL A 325 -6.10 -12.08 -27.37
C VAL A 325 -6.59 -10.88 -26.55
N TYR A 326 -5.72 -9.88 -26.32
CA TYR A 326 -6.00 -8.68 -25.55
C TYR A 326 -6.53 -7.50 -26.40
N LEU A 327 -5.93 -7.19 -27.56
CA LEU A 327 -6.33 -6.07 -28.43
C LEU A 327 -7.46 -6.38 -29.42
N ALA A 328 -7.85 -7.64 -29.62
CA ALA A 328 -9.13 -7.93 -30.27
C ALA A 328 -10.31 -7.30 -29.49
N HIS A 329 -10.11 -6.96 -28.21
CA HIS A 329 -11.08 -6.25 -27.38
C HIS A 329 -10.78 -4.75 -27.18
N GLU A 330 -9.53 -4.27 -27.25
CA GLU A 330 -9.21 -2.83 -27.05
C GLU A 330 -9.41 -1.94 -28.29
N MET A 331 -9.27 -2.45 -29.53
CA MET A 331 -9.42 -1.61 -30.74
C MET A 331 -10.84 -1.07 -30.97
N ARG A 332 -11.86 -1.60 -30.28
CA ARG A 332 -13.22 -1.04 -30.35
C ARG A 332 -13.49 0.04 -29.30
N LEU A 333 -12.68 0.15 -28.26
CA LEU A 333 -12.94 1.08 -27.16
C LEU A 333 -12.45 2.50 -27.47
N TRP A 334 -11.23 2.61 -28.01
CA TRP A 334 -10.57 3.89 -28.23
C TRP A 334 -11.10 4.67 -29.44
N ASP A 335 -11.47 3.97 -30.52
CA ASP A 335 -12.05 4.59 -31.73
C ASP A 335 -13.47 5.10 -31.47
N VAL A 336 -14.25 4.38 -30.66
CA VAL A 336 -15.59 4.80 -30.23
C VAL A 336 -15.53 6.00 -29.27
N LEU A 337 -14.51 6.08 -28.42
CA LEU A 337 -14.25 7.22 -27.55
C LEU A 337 -13.85 8.48 -28.33
N GLN A 338 -12.99 8.38 -29.36
CA GLN A 338 -12.64 9.54 -30.18
C GLN A 338 -13.82 10.09 -30.98
N VAL A 339 -14.64 9.21 -31.56
CA VAL A 339 -15.83 9.61 -32.32
C VAL A 339 -16.87 10.30 -31.41
N ARG A 340 -17.03 9.84 -30.16
CA ARG A 340 -17.99 10.45 -29.22
C ARG A 340 -17.49 11.66 -28.45
N ILE A 341 -16.18 11.85 -28.29
CA ILE A 341 -15.61 13.11 -27.78
C ILE A 341 -15.81 14.24 -28.80
N ALA A 342 -15.77 13.92 -30.09
CA ALA A 342 -16.13 14.86 -31.15
C ALA A 342 -17.64 15.21 -31.11
N GLU A 343 -18.50 14.27 -30.72
CA GLU A 343 -19.96 14.50 -30.59
C GLU A 343 -20.34 15.21 -29.28
N SER A 344 -19.66 14.91 -28.15
CA SER A 344 -19.93 15.50 -26.84
C SER A 344 -19.35 16.91 -26.64
N GLY A 345 -18.50 17.38 -27.56
CA GLY A 345 -18.02 18.76 -27.63
C GLY A 345 -19.07 19.79 -28.09
N THR A 346 -20.28 19.37 -28.49
CA THR A 346 -21.33 20.27 -29.00
C THR A 346 -22.34 20.73 -27.93
N GLY A 347 -21.91 20.75 -26.66
CA GLY A 347 -22.76 21.14 -25.52
C GLY A 347 -22.59 22.57 -24.97
N GLN A 348 -21.66 23.38 -25.48
CA GLN A 348 -21.53 24.79 -25.07
C GLN A 348 -21.96 25.73 -26.19
N LYS A 349 -23.10 26.40 -25.98
CA LYS A 349 -23.50 27.59 -26.71
C LYS A 349 -22.45 28.69 -26.53
N GLY A 350 -21.76 29.01 -27.63
CA GLY A 350 -21.31 30.37 -27.96
C GLY A 350 -19.88 30.73 -27.55
N GLY A 351 -18.98 30.81 -28.54
CA GLY A 351 -17.83 31.72 -28.48
C GLY A 351 -16.44 31.12 -28.68
N GLY A 352 -16.32 29.94 -29.27
CA GLY A 352 -15.02 29.35 -29.58
C GLY A 352 -14.35 29.98 -30.80
N VAL A 353 -13.02 30.10 -30.79
CA VAL A 353 -12.19 30.67 -31.88
C VAL A 353 -12.50 30.06 -33.26
N TRP A 354 -12.94 28.80 -33.31
CA TRP A 354 -13.34 28.12 -34.53
C TRP A 354 -14.68 28.61 -35.12
N ASP A 355 -15.64 29.03 -34.28
CA ASP A 355 -16.92 29.60 -34.72
C ASP A 355 -16.73 30.96 -35.43
N MET A 356 -15.76 31.77 -34.97
CA MET A 356 -15.43 33.05 -35.61
C MET A 356 -14.83 32.87 -37.00
N THR A 357 -14.08 31.79 -37.22
CA THR A 357 -13.45 31.48 -38.51
C THR A 357 -14.48 30.97 -39.52
N THR A 358 -15.42 30.12 -39.08
CA THR A 358 -16.49 29.59 -39.94
C THR A 358 -17.55 30.66 -40.27
N ALA A 359 -17.82 31.61 -39.37
CA ALA A 359 -18.69 32.75 -39.64
C ALA A 359 -18.11 33.71 -40.69
N ARG A 360 -16.79 33.98 -40.64
CA ARG A 360 -16.10 34.80 -41.65
C ARG A 360 -16.08 34.14 -43.04
N ILE A 361 -15.94 32.82 -43.10
CA ILE A 361 -15.96 32.06 -44.35
C ILE A 361 -17.37 32.00 -44.97
N ARG A 362 -18.43 32.01 -44.14
CA ARG A 362 -19.82 32.10 -44.63
C ARG A 362 -20.21 33.48 -45.16
N GLN A 363 -19.60 34.55 -44.66
CA GLN A 363 -19.80 35.92 -45.19
C GLN A 363 -19.06 36.15 -46.52
N SER A 364 -18.10 35.30 -46.86
CA SER A 364 -17.46 35.28 -48.17
C SER A 364 -18.02 34.15 -49.05
N LYS A 365 -19.26 34.31 -49.54
CA LYS A 365 -19.67 33.60 -50.77
C LYS A 365 -19.63 34.56 -51.95
N PRO A 366 -19.15 34.09 -53.12
CA PRO A 366 -18.96 34.93 -54.29
C PRO A 366 -20.32 35.40 -54.82
N ARG A 367 -20.36 36.64 -55.34
CA ARG A 367 -21.49 37.12 -56.15
C ARG A 367 -21.79 36.05 -57.22
N GLY A 368 -22.98 35.48 -57.16
CA GLY A 368 -23.47 34.55 -58.15
C GLY A 368 -23.57 35.22 -59.52
N GLU A 369 -23.16 34.48 -60.54
CA GLU A 369 -23.65 34.66 -61.91
C GLU A 369 -25.12 34.24 -61.93
N ASP A 370 -25.95 35.10 -62.51
CA ASP A 370 -27.40 34.95 -62.68
C ASP A 370 -27.67 34.24 -64.01
N PRO A 371 -28.54 33.23 -64.10
CA PRO A 371 -28.90 32.61 -65.37
C PRO A 371 -30.14 33.26 -65.99
N SER A 372 -29.93 34.06 -67.04
CA SER A 372 -30.88 34.26 -68.15
C SER A 372 -30.16 34.73 -69.41
#